data_AF-A0A957RH68-F1
#
_entry.id   AF-A0A957RH68-F1
#
_cell.length_a   1.000
_cell.length_b   1.000
_cell.length_c   1.000
_cell.angle_alpha   90.00
_cell.angle_beta   90.00
_cell.angle_gamma   90.00
#
_symmetry.space_group_name_H-M   'P 1'
#
loop_
_entity.id
_entity.type
_entity.pdbx_description
1 polymer ?
#
loop_
_entity_poly.entity_id
_entity_poly.type
_entity_poly.pdbx_seq_one_letter_code
_entity_poly.pdbx_strand_id
1 'polypeptide(L)'
;MARLPIPGADNDQWGTLLNEYLLVSHLPDGTLRPQPAAPSVVVAAAEAPAAVRQIAAHVCDGTDDQAEINAALQSLGASGGQVLLSGGTFHCSSAIQMRPRTMLLGQGRATILKAHGTWGAYDDSPIGAIIEPLHAGVDRTCIACLAIDGNRYNDADVMGIYYHITDNSEFLITPDAVHRFHDLYVVKTLRHGIYLKGGEMRGNSLSRIRVFTAGVTDAVEAHGFFLECPDLFIEGCDAGGCSGHGFLVRGANHHYSNCKAWYAKLSGWGIRAARGVYSSCVAQDNRQHGFYITAGPNSLSACHADSNSWNPEASSSEYDGFHVAWGSYIQLVGCSAYDKNQGERGYWQRYGFYLHGTAGSYPTRCQILGTALDNTAGAIGYAVSGMEQEPTNWIQIQ
;
A
#
# COMPACT_ATOMS: atom_id res chain seq x y z
N MET A 1 40.28 -1.99 33.64
CA MET A 1 38.95 -2.40 33.15
C MET A 1 37.95 -1.87 34.16
N ALA A 2 36.98 -1.05 33.74
CA ALA A 2 35.99 -0.50 34.65
C ALA A 2 35.24 -1.65 35.35
N ARG A 3 35.20 -1.64 36.69
CA ARG A 3 34.57 -2.67 37.51
C ARG A 3 33.99 -2.06 38.77
N LEU A 4 33.07 -2.77 39.41
CA LEU A 4 32.62 -2.39 40.74
C LEU A 4 33.76 -2.52 41.76
N PRO A 5 33.80 -1.64 42.79
CA PRO A 5 34.68 -1.83 43.93
C PRO A 5 34.42 -3.16 44.65
N ILE A 6 35.48 -3.77 45.17
CA ILE A 6 35.46 -5.03 45.92
C ILE A 6 35.69 -4.72 47.41
N PRO A 7 34.73 -5.08 48.29
CA PRO A 7 34.88 -4.94 49.73
C PRO A 7 36.19 -5.53 50.27
N GLY A 8 37.00 -4.69 50.95
CA GLY A 8 38.22 -5.11 51.64
C GLY A 8 39.46 -5.36 50.77
N ALA A 9 39.41 -5.14 49.46
CA ALA A 9 40.53 -5.42 48.54
C ALA A 9 41.13 -4.17 47.86
N ASP A 10 40.38 -3.08 47.80
CA ASP A 10 40.68 -1.94 46.91
C ASP A 10 41.47 -0.79 47.53
N ASN A 11 42.16 -1.03 48.66
CA ASN A 11 43.09 -0.08 49.30
C ASN A 11 42.57 1.38 49.33
N ASP A 12 41.33 1.58 49.79
CA ASP A 12 40.65 2.88 49.87
C ASP A 12 40.43 3.64 48.54
N GLN A 13 40.59 2.99 47.39
CA GLN A 13 40.38 3.61 46.06
C GLN A 13 38.94 3.54 45.53
N TRP A 14 37.96 3.33 46.42
CA TRP A 14 36.57 3.08 46.05
C TRP A 14 35.94 4.23 45.26
N GLY A 15 36.22 5.47 45.64
CA GLY A 15 35.70 6.65 44.95
C GLY A 15 36.19 6.73 43.51
N THR A 16 37.47 6.46 43.28
CA THR A 16 38.07 6.45 41.94
C THR A 16 37.52 5.30 41.10
N LEU A 17 37.47 4.08 41.65
CA LEU A 17 36.95 2.91 40.93
C LEU A 17 35.46 3.03 40.61
N LEU A 18 34.66 3.57 41.54
CA LEU A 18 33.25 3.83 41.32
C LEU A 18 33.05 4.91 40.25
N ASN A 19 33.83 5.99 40.27
CA ASN A 19 33.77 7.03 39.24
C ASN A 19 34.18 6.48 37.87
N GLU A 20 35.24 5.68 37.78
CA GLU A 20 35.63 5.00 36.54
C GLU A 20 34.54 4.06 36.02
N TYR A 21 33.85 3.34 36.92
CA TYR A 21 32.72 2.49 36.57
C TYR A 21 31.51 3.29 36.08
N LEU A 22 31.13 4.34 36.79
CA LEU A 22 29.98 5.19 36.44
C LEU A 22 30.22 5.98 35.16
N LEU A 23 31.45 6.44 34.91
CA LEU A 23 31.82 7.16 33.69
C LEU A 23 31.73 6.30 32.42
N VAL A 24 31.53 4.99 32.53
CA VAL A 24 31.19 4.13 31.38
C VAL A 24 29.81 4.49 30.81
N SER A 25 28.84 4.83 31.67
CA SER A 25 27.44 5.08 31.29
C SER A 25 26.95 6.48 31.61
N HIS A 26 27.70 7.27 32.39
CA HIS A 26 27.34 8.63 32.80
C HIS A 26 28.38 9.66 32.35
N LEU A 27 27.92 10.88 32.09
CA LEU A 27 28.73 12.05 31.93
C LEU A 27 29.28 12.51 33.30
N PRO A 28 30.33 13.33 33.35
CA PRO A 28 30.89 13.84 34.61
C PRO A 28 29.90 14.64 35.48
N ASP A 29 28.79 15.12 34.91
CA ASP A 29 27.72 15.83 35.60
C ASP A 29 26.64 14.89 36.20
N GLY A 30 26.83 13.57 36.08
CA GLY A 30 25.90 12.56 36.59
C GLY A 30 24.69 12.29 35.69
N THR A 31 24.60 12.93 34.52
CA THR A 31 23.60 12.58 33.51
C THR A 31 24.03 11.33 32.74
N LEU A 32 23.08 10.56 32.21
CA LEU A 32 23.40 9.42 31.36
C LEU A 32 24.12 9.88 30.08
N ARG A 33 25.19 9.19 29.69
CA ARG A 33 25.75 9.36 28.35
C ARG A 33 24.65 9.02 27.34
N PRO A 34 24.49 9.80 26.26
CA PRO A 34 23.68 9.37 25.14
C PRO A 34 24.27 8.04 24.66
N GLN A 35 23.54 6.94 24.82
CA GLN A 35 23.90 5.75 24.07
C GLN A 35 23.80 6.12 22.60
N PRO A 36 24.81 5.79 21.76
CA PRO A 36 24.58 5.84 20.33
C PRO A 36 23.31 5.03 20.08
N ALA A 37 22.30 5.64 19.46
CA ALA A 37 21.09 4.93 19.10
C ALA A 37 21.53 3.66 18.38
N ALA A 38 21.20 2.50 18.96
CA ALA A 38 21.53 1.24 18.32
C ALA A 38 20.95 1.32 16.91
N PRO A 39 21.73 1.01 15.86
CA PRO A 39 21.26 1.17 14.49
C PRO A 39 19.98 0.36 14.24
N SER A 40 19.74 -0.65 15.09
CA SER A 40 18.52 -1.43 15.19
C SER A 40 17.99 -1.46 16.63
N VAL A 41 16.73 -1.08 16.81
CA VAL A 41 15.97 -1.23 18.05
C VAL A 41 15.02 -2.41 17.89
N VAL A 42 15.02 -3.36 18.82
CA VAL A 42 14.11 -4.52 18.78
C VAL A 42 12.92 -4.29 19.69
N VAL A 43 11.71 -4.50 19.16
CA VAL A 43 10.44 -4.47 19.92
C VAL A 43 9.84 -5.86 19.87
N ALA A 44 9.63 -6.46 21.03
CA ALA A 44 9.03 -7.79 21.14
C ALA A 44 7.53 -7.71 21.43
N ALA A 45 6.74 -8.50 20.73
CA ALA A 45 5.34 -8.74 21.06
C ALA A 45 5.22 -9.39 22.45
N ALA A 46 4.07 -9.23 23.10
CA ALA A 46 3.84 -9.73 24.47
C ALA A 46 4.01 -11.25 24.57
N GLU A 47 3.58 -11.99 23.54
CA GLU A 47 3.65 -13.43 23.44
C GLU A 47 4.96 -13.95 22.84
N ALA A 48 5.91 -13.06 22.53
CA ALA A 48 7.19 -13.48 21.96
C ALA A 48 7.96 -14.42 22.91
N PRO A 49 8.79 -15.35 22.37
CA PRO A 49 9.60 -16.25 23.19
C PRO A 49 10.43 -15.50 24.24
N ALA A 50 10.61 -16.09 25.41
CA ALA A 50 11.32 -15.44 26.52
C ALA A 50 12.72 -14.94 26.13
N ALA A 51 13.45 -15.70 25.30
CA ALA A 51 14.76 -15.30 24.79
C ALA A 51 14.70 -14.03 23.91
N VAL A 52 13.62 -13.81 23.17
CA VAL A 52 13.41 -12.60 22.36
C VAL A 52 13.06 -11.42 23.26
N ARG A 53 12.13 -11.62 24.21
CA ARG A 53 11.74 -10.58 25.17
C ARG A 53 12.92 -10.12 26.05
N GLN A 54 13.84 -11.02 26.39
CA GLN A 54 15.00 -10.70 27.22
C GLN A 54 16.02 -9.78 26.53
N ILE A 55 16.10 -9.81 25.20
CA ILE A 55 17.06 -8.99 24.43
C ILE A 55 16.41 -7.77 23.77
N ALA A 56 15.08 -7.68 23.79
CA ALA A 56 14.36 -6.57 23.18
C ALA A 56 14.54 -5.29 24.01
N ALA A 57 14.67 -4.16 23.32
CA ALA A 57 14.72 -2.85 23.96
C ALA A 57 13.35 -2.46 24.54
N HIS A 58 12.28 -2.90 23.88
CA HIS A 58 10.91 -2.74 24.34
C HIS A 58 10.19 -4.09 24.27
N VAL A 59 9.39 -4.39 25.29
CA VAL A 59 8.52 -5.56 25.33
C VAL A 59 7.10 -5.04 25.50
N CYS A 60 6.27 -5.27 24.50
CA CYS A 60 4.85 -4.96 24.48
C CYS A 60 4.10 -5.77 25.55
N ASP A 61 2.99 -5.23 26.04
CA ASP A 61 2.13 -5.89 27.02
C ASP A 61 0.87 -6.52 26.38
N GLY A 62 0.64 -6.27 25.08
CA GLY A 62 -0.47 -6.81 24.31
C GLY A 62 -1.67 -5.87 24.26
N THR A 63 -1.54 -4.64 24.75
CA THR A 63 -2.54 -3.58 24.71
C THR A 63 -1.85 -2.27 24.32
N ASP A 64 -2.43 -1.54 23.37
CA ASP A 64 -1.89 -0.23 22.94
C ASP A 64 -0.41 -0.28 22.52
N ASP A 65 0.01 -1.40 21.91
CA ASP A 65 1.40 -1.72 21.57
C ASP A 65 2.04 -0.72 20.58
N GLN A 66 1.23 0.15 19.94
CA GLN A 66 1.77 1.27 19.19
C GLN A 66 2.59 2.22 20.07
N ALA A 67 2.34 2.28 21.39
CA ALA A 67 3.07 3.13 22.31
C ALA A 67 4.56 2.72 22.39
N GLU A 68 4.85 1.43 22.58
CA GLU A 68 6.20 0.88 22.60
C GLU A 68 6.88 1.02 21.25
N ILE A 69 6.16 0.78 20.15
CA ILE A 69 6.70 0.93 18.79
C ILE A 69 7.04 2.40 18.51
N ASN A 70 6.17 3.35 18.90
CA ASN A 70 6.40 4.78 18.72
C ASN A 70 7.56 5.28 19.60
N ALA A 71 7.71 4.74 20.82
CA ALA A 71 8.86 5.01 21.68
C ALA A 71 10.17 4.48 21.05
N ALA A 72 10.15 3.28 20.48
CA ALA A 72 11.28 2.72 19.76
C ALA A 72 11.67 3.57 18.54
N LEU A 73 10.69 3.99 17.73
CA LEU A 73 10.92 4.90 16.60
C LEU A 73 11.49 6.25 17.05
N GLN A 74 10.98 6.79 18.17
CA GLN A 74 11.50 8.03 18.74
C GLN A 74 12.95 7.91 19.21
N SER A 75 13.35 6.75 19.76
CA SER A 75 14.71 6.52 20.27
C SER A 75 15.80 6.57 19.20
N LEU A 76 15.43 6.37 17.93
CA LEU A 76 16.35 6.47 16.78
C LEU A 76 16.82 7.92 16.53
N GLY A 77 16.06 8.92 16.99
CA GLY A 77 16.39 10.33 16.82
C GLY A 77 16.44 10.79 15.35
N ALA A 78 17.05 11.95 15.10
CA ALA A 78 17.05 12.59 13.78
C ALA A 78 17.84 11.81 12.72
N SER A 79 18.78 10.96 13.13
CA SER A 79 19.59 10.15 12.21
C SER A 79 18.78 9.02 11.54
N GLY A 80 17.64 8.66 12.11
CA GLY A 80 16.86 7.51 11.66
C GLY A 80 17.51 6.19 12.09
N GLY A 81 17.21 5.11 11.37
CA GLY A 81 17.62 3.74 11.72
C GLY A 81 16.47 2.76 11.56
N GLN A 82 16.57 1.59 12.17
CA GLN A 82 15.54 0.55 12.06
C GLN A 82 14.92 0.15 13.40
N VAL A 83 13.61 -0.06 13.39
CA VAL A 83 12.88 -0.81 14.40
C VAL A 83 12.57 -2.19 13.82
N LEU A 84 13.02 -3.24 14.49
CA LEU A 84 12.72 -4.63 14.17
C LEU A 84 11.67 -5.17 15.15
N LEU A 85 10.50 -5.49 14.64
CA LEU A 85 9.44 -6.15 15.38
C LEU A 85 9.67 -7.66 15.38
N SER A 86 9.48 -8.31 16.53
CA SER A 86 9.47 -9.77 16.60
C SER A 86 8.28 -10.36 15.81
N GLY A 87 8.29 -11.68 15.61
CA GLY A 87 7.04 -12.41 15.36
C GLY A 87 6.06 -12.23 16.53
N GLY A 88 4.77 -12.25 16.21
CA GLY A 88 3.68 -12.02 17.17
C GLY A 88 2.70 -10.95 16.69
N THR A 89 1.67 -10.71 17.49
CA THR A 89 0.59 -9.75 17.26
C THR A 89 0.81 -8.54 18.16
N PHE A 90 0.83 -7.37 17.54
CA PHE A 90 0.89 -6.07 18.20
C PHE A 90 -0.50 -5.43 18.11
N HIS A 91 -1.13 -5.18 19.24
CA HIS A 91 -2.49 -4.66 19.36
C HIS A 91 -2.47 -3.13 19.41
N CYS A 92 -2.89 -2.48 18.32
CA CYS A 92 -2.78 -1.03 18.16
C CYS A 92 -4.15 -0.33 18.26
N SER A 93 -4.27 0.64 19.17
CA SER A 93 -5.46 1.51 19.31
C SER A 93 -5.26 2.94 18.80
N SER A 94 -4.05 3.23 18.28
CA SER A 94 -3.73 4.43 17.52
C SER A 94 -2.64 4.12 16.50
N ALA A 95 -2.28 5.10 15.68
CA ALA A 95 -1.30 4.93 14.61
C ALA A 95 0.13 4.70 15.14
N ILE A 96 0.85 3.83 14.44
CA ILE A 96 2.31 3.81 14.46
C ILE A 96 2.79 4.97 13.57
N GLN A 97 3.46 5.94 14.20
CA GLN A 97 3.87 7.21 13.61
C GLN A 97 5.31 7.14 13.11
N MET A 98 5.45 6.82 11.83
CA MET A 98 6.74 6.74 11.16
C MET A 98 7.46 8.08 11.15
N ARG A 99 8.74 8.07 11.53
CA ARG A 99 9.60 9.26 11.58
C ARG A 99 10.49 9.35 10.35
N PRO A 100 10.98 10.54 9.97
CA PRO A 100 11.87 10.67 8.82
C PRO A 100 13.05 9.71 8.92
N ARG A 101 13.43 9.09 7.80
CA ARG A 101 14.62 8.20 7.68
C ARG A 101 14.57 6.94 8.54
N THR A 102 13.38 6.51 9.00
CA THR A 102 13.23 5.31 9.82
C THR A 102 12.70 4.11 9.03
N MET A 103 13.07 2.91 9.48
CA MET A 103 12.58 1.65 8.95
C MET A 103 11.76 0.93 10.03
N LEU A 104 10.62 0.38 9.66
CA LEU A 104 9.82 -0.53 10.48
C LEU A 104 9.77 -1.88 9.78
N LEU A 105 10.44 -2.86 10.36
CA LEU A 105 10.63 -4.18 9.77
C LEU A 105 10.03 -5.25 10.67
N GLY A 106 9.28 -6.19 10.10
CA GLY A 106 8.91 -7.43 10.77
C GLY A 106 9.83 -8.61 10.43
N GLN A 107 9.48 -9.78 10.95
CA GLN A 107 10.14 -11.06 10.66
C GLN A 107 9.34 -11.90 9.64
N GLY A 108 8.62 -11.22 8.75
CA GLY A 108 7.67 -11.80 7.81
C GLY A 108 6.22 -11.62 8.28
N ARG A 109 5.28 -12.25 7.58
CA ARG A 109 3.83 -12.09 7.80
C ARG A 109 3.31 -12.62 9.15
N ALA A 110 4.18 -13.24 9.95
CA ALA A 110 3.90 -13.65 11.33
C ALA A 110 4.12 -12.51 12.35
N THR A 111 4.74 -11.41 11.94
CA THR A 111 4.66 -10.11 12.64
C THR A 111 3.38 -9.42 12.17
N ILE A 112 2.41 -9.24 13.07
CA ILE A 112 1.07 -8.75 12.74
C ILE A 112 0.80 -7.47 13.53
N LEU A 113 0.55 -6.37 12.85
CA LEU A 113 0.02 -5.14 13.44
C LEU A 113 -1.51 -5.19 13.34
N LYS A 114 -2.22 -5.20 14.47
CA LYS A 114 -3.67 -5.41 14.50
C LYS A 114 -4.41 -4.23 15.12
N ALA A 115 -5.37 -3.66 14.40
CA ALA A 115 -6.15 -2.53 14.91
C ALA A 115 -7.16 -2.93 16.00
N HIS A 116 -7.36 -2.05 16.97
CA HIS A 116 -8.36 -2.12 18.02
C HIS A 116 -9.01 -0.74 18.19
N GLY A 117 -10.15 -0.53 17.52
CA GLY A 117 -10.93 0.71 17.59
C GLY A 117 -10.78 1.62 16.36
N THR A 118 -11.10 2.89 16.56
CA THR A 118 -11.17 3.92 15.53
C THR A 118 -10.46 5.17 16.02
N TRP A 119 -9.66 5.79 15.18
CA TRP A 119 -8.96 7.04 15.47
C TRP A 119 -8.89 7.91 14.21
N GLY A 120 -8.64 9.21 14.40
CA GLY A 120 -8.34 10.14 13.31
C GLY A 120 -6.88 10.05 12.86
N ALA A 121 -6.61 10.48 11.63
CA ALA A 121 -5.27 10.55 11.08
C ALA A 121 -4.47 11.73 11.65
N TYR A 122 -3.15 11.74 11.44
CA TYR A 122 -2.25 12.82 11.86
C TYR A 122 -2.58 14.19 11.22
N ASP A 123 -3.30 14.21 10.09
CA ASP A 123 -3.70 15.41 9.36
C ASP A 123 -5.14 15.86 9.66
N ASP A 124 -5.64 15.48 10.84
CA ASP A 124 -7.00 15.73 11.34
C ASP A 124 -8.12 15.08 10.49
N SER A 125 -7.78 14.21 9.53
CA SER A 125 -8.79 13.40 8.85
C SER A 125 -9.53 12.51 9.86
N PRO A 126 -10.86 12.34 9.73
CA PRO A 126 -11.66 11.66 10.76
C PRO A 126 -11.34 10.17 10.90
N ILE A 127 -10.71 9.56 9.90
CA ILE A 127 -10.30 8.16 9.92
C ILE A 127 -8.80 8.05 9.60
N GLY A 128 -8.06 7.40 10.50
CA GLY A 128 -6.65 7.11 10.37
C GLY A 128 -6.33 5.72 9.82
N ALA A 129 -5.07 5.34 9.98
CA ALA A 129 -4.49 4.06 9.60
C ALA A 129 -3.64 3.46 10.73
N ILE A 130 -3.35 2.18 10.63
CA ILE A 130 -2.42 1.49 11.55
C ILE A 130 -1.01 2.08 11.42
N ILE A 131 -0.58 2.44 10.21
CA ILE A 131 0.71 3.09 9.97
C ILE A 131 0.49 4.42 9.26
N GLU A 132 1.04 5.48 9.84
CA GLU A 132 0.96 6.86 9.36
C GLU A 132 2.33 7.53 9.47
N PRO A 133 2.62 8.59 8.68
CA PRO A 133 3.74 9.46 8.97
C PRO A 133 3.44 10.28 10.23
N LEU A 134 4.49 10.66 10.97
CA LEU A 134 4.35 11.54 12.12
C LEU A 134 3.80 12.94 11.76
N HIS A 135 4.14 13.45 10.59
CA HIS A 135 3.69 14.75 10.06
C HIS A 135 3.85 14.79 8.53
N ALA A 136 3.42 15.89 7.91
CA ALA A 136 3.38 16.05 6.46
C ALA A 136 4.75 16.17 5.77
N GLY A 137 5.84 16.21 6.53
CA GLY A 137 7.23 16.37 6.07
C GLY A 137 8.11 15.13 6.26
N VAL A 138 7.50 13.98 6.54
CA VAL A 138 8.24 12.73 6.74
C VAL A 138 8.75 12.19 5.40
N ASP A 139 10.03 11.83 5.35
CA ASP A 139 10.68 11.29 4.15
C ASP A 139 11.47 10.00 4.42
N ARG A 140 11.80 9.27 3.34
CA ARG A 140 12.71 8.12 3.31
C ARG A 140 12.40 7.04 4.36
N THR A 141 11.12 6.79 4.61
CA THR A 141 10.71 5.68 5.48
C THR A 141 10.74 4.36 4.73
N CYS A 142 10.98 3.26 5.43
CA CYS A 142 10.79 1.91 4.92
C CYS A 142 9.84 1.13 5.82
N ILE A 143 8.83 0.48 5.26
CA ILE A 143 7.93 -0.41 5.98
C ILE A 143 7.93 -1.75 5.26
N ALA A 144 8.34 -2.82 5.95
CA ALA A 144 8.49 -4.11 5.29
C ALA A 144 8.34 -5.36 6.17
N CYS A 145 8.13 -6.49 5.48
CA CYS A 145 8.19 -7.83 6.05
C CYS A 145 7.22 -8.05 7.22
N LEU A 146 5.99 -7.55 7.12
CA LEU A 146 4.97 -7.66 8.17
C LEU A 146 3.56 -7.79 7.59
N ALA A 147 2.61 -8.16 8.44
CA ALA A 147 1.19 -8.13 8.14
C ALA A 147 0.49 -7.01 8.92
N ILE A 148 -0.58 -6.48 8.33
CA ILE A 148 -1.45 -5.46 8.92
C ILE A 148 -2.87 -6.05 8.89
N ASP A 149 -3.47 -6.27 10.06
CA ASP A 149 -4.86 -6.71 10.21
C ASP A 149 -5.71 -5.53 10.70
N GLY A 150 -6.49 -4.95 9.79
CA GLY A 150 -7.40 -3.84 10.07
C GLY A 150 -8.58 -4.21 10.96
N ASN A 151 -8.73 -5.50 11.33
CA ASN A 151 -9.66 -6.00 12.34
C ASN A 151 -11.14 -5.55 12.18
N ARG A 152 -11.59 -5.27 10.95
CA ARG A 152 -12.94 -4.73 10.67
C ARG A 152 -14.12 -5.58 11.17
N TYR A 153 -13.89 -6.85 11.48
CA TYR A 153 -14.92 -7.74 12.00
C TYR A 153 -15.08 -7.67 13.52
N ASN A 154 -14.25 -6.87 14.21
CA ASN A 154 -14.31 -6.61 15.65
C ASN A 154 -14.25 -5.09 15.88
N ASP A 155 -15.10 -4.36 15.17
CA ASP A 155 -15.39 -2.93 15.36
C ASP A 155 -14.26 -1.91 15.05
N ALA A 156 -13.13 -2.34 14.48
CA ALA A 156 -12.11 -1.41 14.04
C ALA A 156 -12.49 -0.71 12.72
N ASP A 157 -12.37 0.62 12.69
CA ASP A 157 -12.61 1.45 11.50
C ASP A 157 -11.36 2.23 11.13
N VAL A 158 -10.50 1.60 10.32
CA VAL A 158 -9.20 2.15 9.94
C VAL A 158 -8.81 1.76 8.52
N MET A 159 -7.83 2.50 7.99
CA MET A 159 -7.03 2.08 6.85
C MET A 159 -5.84 1.23 7.29
N GLY A 160 -5.17 0.55 6.34
CA GLY A 160 -3.94 -0.18 6.64
C GLY A 160 -2.74 0.77 6.75
N ILE A 161 -2.45 1.49 5.67
CA ILE A 161 -1.41 2.52 5.59
C ILE A 161 -2.00 3.80 5.02
N TYR A 162 -1.72 4.94 5.64
CA TYR A 162 -2.10 6.26 5.14
C TYR A 162 -0.92 7.22 5.18
N TYR A 163 -0.55 7.79 4.03
CA TYR A 163 0.50 8.81 3.92
C TYR A 163 -0.01 10.01 3.13
N HIS A 164 0.16 11.23 3.66
CA HIS A 164 -0.21 12.49 3.03
C HIS A 164 0.93 13.53 3.07
N ILE A 165 1.94 13.36 2.23
CA ILE A 165 3.15 14.19 2.30
C ILE A 165 3.00 15.43 1.42
N THR A 166 2.99 16.60 2.07
CA THR A 166 2.76 17.92 1.44
C THR A 166 3.84 18.94 1.77
N ASP A 167 4.81 18.58 2.61
CA ASP A 167 5.92 19.44 2.99
C ASP A 167 7.24 18.74 2.64
N ASN A 168 8.15 19.46 2.00
CA ASN A 168 9.49 18.98 1.64
C ASN A 168 10.62 19.75 2.34
N SER A 169 10.28 20.60 3.32
CA SER A 169 11.24 21.45 4.04
C SER A 169 12.31 20.66 4.80
N GLU A 170 12.02 19.41 5.18
CA GLU A 170 12.93 18.51 5.89
C GLU A 170 13.71 17.54 4.97
N PHE A 171 13.50 17.61 3.65
CA PHE A 171 14.10 16.67 2.72
C PHE A 171 15.57 17.05 2.45
N LEU A 172 16.48 16.11 2.72
CA LEU A 172 17.92 16.42 2.78
C LEU A 172 18.68 16.20 1.45
N ILE A 173 18.14 15.37 0.55
CA ILE A 173 18.89 14.85 -0.62
C ILE A 173 18.18 15.14 -1.93
N THR A 174 16.86 14.96 -1.95
CA THR A 174 16.02 15.05 -3.15
C THR A 174 14.72 15.75 -2.77
N PRO A 175 14.06 16.48 -3.69
CA PRO A 175 12.72 17.05 -3.45
C PRO A 175 11.62 15.99 -3.28
N ASP A 176 11.93 14.71 -3.45
CA ASP A 176 10.98 13.61 -3.36
C ASP A 176 11.02 12.92 -1.99
N ALA A 177 9.87 12.44 -1.51
CA ALA A 177 9.80 11.74 -0.22
C ALA A 177 10.47 10.36 -0.23
N VAL A 178 10.43 9.62 -1.36
CA VAL A 178 11.15 8.34 -1.58
C VAL A 178 10.88 7.27 -0.50
N HIS A 179 9.62 7.12 -0.08
CA HIS A 179 9.21 6.03 0.81
C HIS A 179 9.27 4.66 0.13
N ARG A 180 9.55 3.63 0.92
CA ARG A 180 9.60 2.23 0.49
C ARG A 180 8.58 1.41 1.28
N PHE A 181 7.70 0.73 0.56
CA PHE A 181 6.74 -0.21 1.14
C PHE A 181 6.92 -1.56 0.44
N HIS A 182 7.28 -2.63 1.17
CA HIS A 182 7.48 -3.92 0.51
C HIS A 182 7.27 -5.16 1.38
N ASP A 183 6.91 -6.27 0.74
CA ASP A 183 6.69 -7.56 1.44
C ASP A 183 5.61 -7.48 2.53
N LEU A 184 4.51 -6.78 2.22
CA LEU A 184 3.41 -6.51 3.14
C LEU A 184 2.18 -7.39 2.84
N TYR A 185 1.46 -7.74 3.90
CA TYR A 185 0.14 -8.38 3.81
C TYR A 185 -0.89 -7.57 4.60
N VAL A 186 -1.69 -6.77 3.90
CA VAL A 186 -2.72 -5.91 4.49
C VAL A 186 -4.08 -6.59 4.34
N VAL A 187 -4.79 -6.79 5.43
CA VAL A 187 -6.06 -7.51 5.44
C VAL A 187 -7.12 -6.83 6.28
N LYS A 188 -8.40 -7.05 5.94
CA LYS A 188 -9.55 -6.76 6.80
C LYS A 188 -9.63 -5.31 7.31
N THR A 189 -9.19 -4.34 6.52
CA THR A 189 -9.39 -2.90 6.81
C THR A 189 -10.83 -2.51 6.51
N LEU A 190 -11.50 -1.72 7.36
CA LEU A 190 -12.85 -1.22 7.04
C LEU A 190 -12.80 -0.10 5.98
N ARG A 191 -11.69 0.64 5.94
CA ARG A 191 -11.37 1.59 4.88
C ARG A 191 -10.32 1.02 3.92
N HIS A 192 -9.63 1.91 3.20
CA HIS A 192 -8.62 1.56 2.21
C HIS A 192 -7.52 0.68 2.79
N GLY A 193 -6.98 -0.23 1.97
CA GLY A 193 -5.79 -0.99 2.37
C GLY A 193 -4.58 -0.07 2.47
N ILE A 194 -4.21 0.56 1.36
CA ILE A 194 -3.13 1.54 1.29
C ILE A 194 -3.63 2.80 0.60
N TYR A 195 -3.49 3.95 1.25
CA TYR A 195 -3.87 5.25 0.71
C TYR A 195 -2.68 6.22 0.75
N LEU A 196 -2.18 6.59 -0.43
CA LEU A 196 -1.07 7.53 -0.57
C LEU A 196 -1.53 8.77 -1.34
N LYS A 197 -1.34 9.96 -0.76
CA LYS A 197 -1.68 11.25 -1.36
C LYS A 197 -0.66 12.33 -1.00
N GLY A 198 -0.84 13.53 -1.55
CA GLY A 198 0.05 14.68 -1.34
C GLY A 198 1.03 14.91 -2.49
N GLY A 199 1.37 16.18 -2.73
CA GLY A 199 2.20 16.59 -3.87
C GLY A 199 3.69 16.29 -3.71
N GLU A 200 4.18 16.23 -2.47
CA GLU A 200 5.58 15.92 -2.16
C GLU A 200 5.82 14.42 -1.96
N MET A 201 4.74 13.62 -1.96
CA MET A 201 4.74 12.17 -1.89
C MET A 201 5.17 11.55 -3.25
N ARG A 202 6.38 11.85 -3.73
CA ARG A 202 6.94 11.39 -5.01
C ARG A 202 8.09 10.39 -4.86
N GLY A 203 8.38 9.65 -5.92
CA GLY A 203 9.53 8.73 -5.99
C GLY A 203 9.42 7.50 -5.11
N ASN A 204 8.22 7.20 -4.60
CA ASN A 204 8.00 6.08 -3.68
C ASN A 204 7.89 4.75 -4.45
N SER A 205 8.23 3.65 -3.78
CA SER A 205 8.06 2.32 -4.36
C SER A 205 7.22 1.38 -3.50
N LEU A 206 6.30 0.67 -4.14
CA LEU A 206 5.47 -0.38 -3.55
C LEU A 206 5.82 -1.70 -4.23
N SER A 207 6.24 -2.73 -3.47
CA SER A 207 6.57 -4.02 -4.09
C SER A 207 6.18 -5.24 -3.27
N ARG A 208 5.68 -6.30 -3.93
CA ARG A 208 5.31 -7.57 -3.28
C ARG A 208 4.30 -7.39 -2.14
N ILE A 209 3.31 -6.52 -2.36
CA ILE A 209 2.26 -6.21 -1.40
C ILE A 209 0.97 -6.91 -1.81
N ARG A 210 0.33 -7.60 -0.87
CA ARG A 210 -1.05 -8.05 -1.02
C ARG A 210 -1.98 -7.26 -0.12
N VAL A 211 -3.03 -6.70 -0.70
CA VAL A 211 -4.18 -6.17 0.03
C VAL A 211 -5.37 -7.12 -0.17
N PHE A 212 -6.00 -7.57 0.91
CA PHE A 212 -7.11 -8.50 0.83
C PHE A 212 -8.27 -8.08 1.74
N THR A 213 -9.47 -7.98 1.17
CA THR A 213 -10.72 -7.68 1.90
C THR A 213 -10.81 -6.30 2.54
N ALA A 214 -10.36 -5.26 1.83
CA ALA A 214 -10.59 -3.87 2.21
C ALA A 214 -12.08 -3.50 2.04
N GLY A 215 -12.64 -2.91 3.09
CA GLY A 215 -14.06 -2.56 3.23
C GLY A 215 -15.00 -3.72 3.40
N VAL A 216 -16.27 -3.38 3.65
CA VAL A 216 -17.39 -4.31 3.71
C VAL A 216 -18.24 -4.10 2.46
N THR A 217 -18.66 -5.21 1.85
CA THR A 217 -19.47 -5.18 0.62
C THR A 217 -20.71 -4.28 0.82
N ASP A 218 -20.95 -3.40 -0.15
CA ASP A 218 -22.13 -2.52 -0.26
C ASP A 218 -22.39 -1.51 0.89
N ALA A 219 -21.46 -1.38 1.86
CA ALA A 219 -21.60 -0.42 2.97
C ALA A 219 -20.57 0.73 2.92
N VAL A 220 -19.31 0.39 2.63
CA VAL A 220 -18.20 1.35 2.60
C VAL A 220 -17.36 1.06 1.37
N GLU A 221 -17.28 2.01 0.44
CA GLU A 221 -16.37 1.91 -0.71
C GLU A 221 -14.92 2.03 -0.22
N ALA A 222 -14.17 0.92 -0.28
CA ALA A 222 -12.78 0.87 0.11
C ALA A 222 -11.93 0.19 -0.95
N HIS A 223 -11.00 0.94 -1.51
CA HIS A 223 -10.02 0.44 -2.45
C HIS A 223 -8.92 -0.38 -1.79
N GLY A 224 -8.38 -1.35 -2.53
CA GLY A 224 -7.17 -2.04 -2.11
C GLY A 224 -5.99 -1.08 -2.03
N PHE A 225 -5.68 -0.46 -3.18
CA PHE A 225 -4.75 0.65 -3.31
C PHE A 225 -5.48 1.89 -3.78
N PHE A 226 -5.42 2.97 -3.01
CA PHE A 226 -5.88 4.30 -3.39
C PHE A 226 -4.65 5.21 -3.54
N LEU A 227 -4.31 5.57 -4.78
CA LEU A 227 -3.06 6.23 -5.11
C LEU A 227 -3.37 7.57 -5.77
N GLU A 228 -3.25 8.67 -5.01
CA GLU A 228 -3.47 10.05 -5.47
C GLU A 228 -2.17 10.85 -5.63
N CYS A 229 -1.11 10.47 -4.94
CA CYS A 229 0.20 11.10 -5.11
C CYS A 229 0.81 10.79 -6.48
N PRO A 230 1.82 11.54 -6.98
CA PRO A 230 2.45 11.29 -8.28
C PRO A 230 3.66 10.35 -8.21
N ASP A 231 4.16 9.92 -9.38
CA ASP A 231 5.52 9.37 -9.55
C ASP A 231 5.84 8.11 -8.72
N LEU A 232 4.92 7.15 -8.69
CA LEU A 232 5.07 5.87 -8.00
C LEU A 232 5.66 4.78 -8.91
N PHE A 233 6.47 3.90 -8.29
CA PHE A 233 6.92 2.63 -8.87
C PHE A 233 6.25 1.46 -8.14
N ILE A 234 5.45 0.67 -8.83
CA ILE A 234 4.65 -0.42 -8.25
C ILE A 234 4.95 -1.73 -8.96
N GLU A 235 5.37 -2.74 -8.21
CA GLU A 235 5.77 -4.04 -8.76
C GLU A 235 5.18 -5.21 -7.96
N GLY A 236 4.58 -6.18 -8.67
CA GLY A 236 4.18 -7.45 -8.04
C GLY A 236 3.17 -7.27 -6.90
N CYS A 237 2.31 -6.26 -6.99
CA CYS A 237 1.30 -5.96 -5.99
C CYS A 237 -0.06 -6.55 -6.40
N ASP A 238 -0.84 -7.07 -5.44
CA ASP A 238 -2.16 -7.60 -5.71
C ASP A 238 -3.23 -7.12 -4.71
N ALA A 239 -4.44 -6.88 -5.21
CA ALA A 239 -5.59 -6.44 -4.43
C ALA A 239 -6.80 -7.33 -4.69
N GLY A 240 -7.32 -7.94 -3.63
CA GLY A 240 -8.35 -8.96 -3.66
C GLY A 240 -9.57 -8.64 -2.81
N GLY A 241 -10.78 -8.94 -3.28
CA GLY A 241 -11.98 -8.96 -2.42
C GLY A 241 -12.34 -7.60 -1.80
N CYS A 242 -11.95 -6.50 -2.44
CA CYS A 242 -12.20 -5.14 -1.96
C CYS A 242 -13.64 -4.70 -2.27
N SER A 243 -14.26 -3.91 -1.39
CA SER A 243 -15.59 -3.33 -1.64
C SER A 243 -15.57 -2.20 -2.67
N GLY A 244 -14.41 -1.57 -2.87
CA GLY A 244 -14.14 -0.63 -3.97
C GLY A 244 -13.40 -1.30 -5.13
N HIS A 245 -12.63 -0.49 -5.87
CA HIS A 245 -11.64 -0.96 -6.84
C HIS A 245 -10.49 -1.76 -6.19
N GLY A 246 -9.85 -2.66 -6.94
CA GLY A 246 -8.56 -3.22 -6.52
C GLY A 246 -7.49 -2.13 -6.46
N PHE A 247 -7.34 -1.40 -7.57
CA PHE A 247 -6.48 -0.21 -7.68
C PHE A 247 -7.31 0.98 -8.15
N LEU A 248 -7.42 2.03 -7.32
CA LEU A 248 -7.90 3.33 -7.74
C LEU A 248 -6.69 4.25 -7.98
N VAL A 249 -6.45 4.58 -9.25
CA VAL A 249 -5.32 5.39 -9.70
C VAL A 249 -5.81 6.80 -10.01
N ARG A 250 -5.48 7.75 -9.14
CA ARG A 250 -5.80 9.18 -9.27
C ARG A 250 -4.56 10.07 -9.31
N GLY A 251 -3.39 9.51 -9.02
CA GLY A 251 -2.07 10.09 -9.23
C GLY A 251 -1.53 9.84 -10.63
N ALA A 252 -0.85 10.83 -11.19
CA ALA A 252 -0.27 10.75 -12.53
C ALA A 252 1.13 10.11 -12.51
N ASN A 253 1.57 9.65 -13.69
CA ASN A 253 2.95 9.22 -13.92
C ASN A 253 3.40 8.02 -13.07
N HIS A 254 2.53 7.01 -12.98
CA HIS A 254 2.84 5.78 -12.25
C HIS A 254 3.35 4.68 -13.17
N HIS A 255 4.25 3.87 -12.65
CA HIS A 255 4.79 2.69 -13.33
C HIS A 255 4.35 1.43 -12.61
N TYR A 256 3.49 0.63 -13.24
CA TYR A 256 3.02 -0.66 -12.72
C TYR A 256 3.62 -1.82 -13.52
N SER A 257 4.15 -2.81 -12.82
CA SER A 257 4.57 -4.10 -13.40
C SER A 257 4.02 -5.27 -12.61
N ASN A 258 3.53 -6.29 -13.30
CA ASN A 258 3.14 -7.59 -12.71
C ASN A 258 2.12 -7.47 -11.57
N CYS A 259 1.22 -6.49 -11.63
CA CYS A 259 0.22 -6.24 -10.60
C CYS A 259 -1.12 -6.92 -10.93
N LYS A 260 -1.91 -7.27 -9.90
CA LYS A 260 -3.18 -8.00 -10.10
C LYS A 260 -4.32 -7.50 -9.23
N ALA A 261 -5.43 -7.11 -9.85
CA ALA A 261 -6.71 -6.86 -9.19
C ALA A 261 -7.63 -8.05 -9.36
N TRP A 262 -8.31 -8.47 -8.28
CA TRP A 262 -9.20 -9.62 -8.33
C TRP A 262 -10.39 -9.54 -7.37
N TYR A 263 -11.56 -10.04 -7.77
CA TYR A 263 -12.77 -10.07 -6.94
C TYR A 263 -13.13 -8.72 -6.29
N ALA A 264 -12.77 -7.61 -6.94
CA ALA A 264 -13.20 -6.28 -6.52
C ALA A 264 -14.70 -6.12 -6.76
N LYS A 265 -15.40 -5.42 -5.87
CA LYS A 265 -16.83 -5.12 -6.03
C LYS A 265 -17.07 -3.94 -6.99
N LEU A 266 -16.05 -3.14 -7.26
CA LEU A 266 -16.01 -2.23 -8.41
C LEU A 266 -15.13 -2.82 -9.52
N SER A 267 -14.55 -1.97 -10.36
CA SER A 267 -13.61 -2.40 -11.41
C SER A 267 -12.29 -2.83 -10.80
N GLY A 268 -11.58 -3.80 -11.42
CA GLY A 268 -10.26 -4.21 -10.95
C GLY A 268 -9.29 -3.03 -10.88
N TRP A 269 -9.23 -2.27 -11.97
CA TRP A 269 -8.46 -1.03 -12.10
C TRP A 269 -9.39 0.13 -12.44
N GLY A 270 -9.44 1.14 -11.58
CA GLY A 270 -10.02 2.45 -11.87
C GLY A 270 -8.91 3.44 -12.22
N ILE A 271 -8.60 3.59 -13.50
CA ILE A 271 -7.52 4.46 -13.99
C ILE A 271 -8.11 5.83 -14.32
N ARG A 272 -7.90 6.79 -13.42
CA ARG A 272 -8.46 8.14 -13.48
C ARG A 272 -7.41 9.24 -13.60
N ALA A 273 -6.16 8.86 -13.87
CA ALA A 273 -5.05 9.78 -14.06
C ALA A 273 -4.25 9.44 -15.31
N ALA A 274 -3.51 10.43 -15.79
CA ALA A 274 -2.71 10.35 -17.01
C ALA A 274 -1.24 9.96 -16.74
N ARG A 275 -0.53 9.66 -17.83
CA ARG A 275 0.89 9.31 -17.90
C ARG A 275 1.25 8.01 -17.19
N GLY A 276 0.28 7.14 -16.92
CA GLY A 276 0.54 5.82 -16.36
C GLY A 276 1.09 4.83 -17.39
N VAL A 277 2.01 3.99 -16.94
CA VAL A 277 2.55 2.85 -17.66
C VAL A 277 2.17 1.58 -16.90
N TYR A 278 1.55 0.63 -17.59
CA TYR A 278 1.08 -0.62 -16.99
C TYR A 278 1.59 -1.79 -17.83
N SER A 279 2.42 -2.64 -17.25
CA SER A 279 2.99 -3.81 -17.92
C SER A 279 2.58 -5.09 -17.22
N SER A 280 2.06 -6.04 -17.99
CA SER A 280 1.71 -7.38 -17.49
C SER A 280 0.76 -7.36 -16.29
N CYS A 281 -0.14 -6.37 -16.25
CA CYS A 281 -1.11 -6.21 -15.17
C CYS A 281 -2.38 -6.99 -15.46
N VAL A 282 -3.05 -7.48 -14.41
CA VAL A 282 -4.21 -8.36 -14.52
C VAL A 282 -5.41 -7.77 -13.78
N ALA A 283 -6.59 -7.91 -14.38
CA ALA A 283 -7.88 -7.69 -13.75
C ALA A 283 -8.74 -8.95 -13.92
N GLN A 284 -9.01 -9.67 -12.83
CA GLN A 284 -9.69 -10.97 -12.90
C GLN A 284 -10.93 -11.04 -11.99
N ASP A 285 -12.03 -11.58 -12.49
CA ASP A 285 -13.25 -11.87 -11.70
C ASP A 285 -13.76 -10.66 -10.90
N ASN A 286 -13.64 -9.44 -11.45
CA ASN A 286 -14.15 -8.23 -10.78
C ASN A 286 -15.63 -8.03 -11.13
N ARG A 287 -16.41 -7.48 -10.18
CA ARG A 287 -17.86 -7.28 -10.36
C ARG A 287 -18.19 -6.30 -11.48
N GLN A 288 -17.34 -5.28 -11.67
CA GLN A 288 -17.47 -4.35 -12.79
C GLN A 288 -16.43 -4.65 -13.87
N HIS A 289 -15.84 -3.62 -14.48
CA HIS A 289 -14.86 -3.74 -15.54
C HIS A 289 -13.54 -4.37 -15.06
N GLY A 290 -12.77 -4.93 -15.98
CA GLY A 290 -11.37 -5.24 -15.70
C GLY A 290 -10.56 -3.95 -15.48
N PHE A 291 -10.48 -3.15 -16.54
CA PHE A 291 -9.84 -1.84 -16.56
C PHE A 291 -10.86 -0.78 -16.96
N TYR A 292 -11.16 0.14 -16.05
CA TYR A 292 -11.99 1.31 -16.30
C TYR A 292 -11.08 2.54 -16.43
N ILE A 293 -10.91 3.02 -17.67
CA ILE A 293 -9.93 4.06 -18.03
C ILE A 293 -10.68 5.34 -18.38
N THR A 294 -10.45 6.40 -17.61
CA THR A 294 -11.15 7.69 -17.77
C THR A 294 -10.21 8.87 -18.02
N ALA A 295 -8.92 8.62 -18.16
CA ALA A 295 -7.91 9.64 -18.39
C ALA A 295 -6.83 9.12 -19.33
N GLY A 296 -6.18 10.03 -20.04
CA GLY A 296 -5.05 9.75 -20.92
C GLY A 296 -4.10 10.95 -21.01
N PRO A 297 -2.89 10.79 -21.57
CA PRO A 297 -2.36 9.57 -22.18
C PRO A 297 -2.10 8.44 -21.18
N ASN A 298 -2.19 7.18 -21.58
CA ASN A 298 -1.79 6.02 -20.79
C ASN A 298 -1.31 4.90 -21.71
N SER A 299 -0.33 4.12 -21.25
CA SER A 299 0.21 2.98 -22.01
C SER A 299 0.06 1.70 -21.20
N LEU A 300 -0.76 0.78 -21.70
CA LEU A 300 -0.96 -0.56 -21.14
C LEU A 300 -0.40 -1.58 -22.14
N SER A 301 0.50 -2.43 -21.66
CA SER A 301 1.12 -3.50 -22.45
C SER A 301 1.00 -4.85 -21.77
N ALA A 302 0.71 -5.89 -22.56
CA ALA A 302 0.58 -7.28 -22.07
C ALA A 302 -0.41 -7.45 -20.89
N CYS A 303 -1.40 -6.57 -20.76
CA CYS A 303 -2.38 -6.61 -19.68
C CYS A 303 -3.51 -7.59 -19.99
N HIS A 304 -4.07 -8.21 -18.95
CA HIS A 304 -5.13 -9.22 -19.08
C HIS A 304 -6.39 -8.81 -18.33
N ALA A 305 -7.52 -8.78 -19.03
CA ALA A 305 -8.86 -8.65 -18.45
C ALA A 305 -9.58 -10.00 -18.56
N ASP A 306 -9.63 -10.73 -17.45
CA ASP A 306 -10.12 -12.10 -17.38
C ASP A 306 -11.44 -12.18 -16.58
N SER A 307 -12.53 -12.53 -17.25
CA SER A 307 -13.79 -12.92 -16.61
C SER A 307 -14.40 -11.84 -15.71
N ASN A 308 -14.30 -10.57 -16.11
CA ASN A 308 -14.94 -9.45 -15.38
C ASN A 308 -16.46 -9.42 -15.63
N SER A 309 -17.18 -8.47 -15.04
CA SER A 309 -18.65 -8.57 -14.85
C SER A 309 -19.03 -9.74 -13.92
N TRP A 310 -18.15 -10.11 -13.00
CA TRP A 310 -18.33 -11.25 -12.09
C TRP A 310 -19.29 -10.93 -10.94
N ASN A 311 -20.55 -11.34 -11.08
CA ASN A 311 -21.54 -11.21 -10.04
C ASN A 311 -22.44 -12.46 -9.91
N PRO A 312 -22.05 -13.47 -9.12
CA PRO A 312 -22.83 -14.72 -9.02
C PRO A 312 -24.19 -14.55 -8.34
N GLU A 313 -24.39 -13.48 -7.56
CA GLU A 313 -25.65 -13.21 -6.86
C GLU A 313 -26.69 -12.52 -7.75
N ALA A 314 -26.23 -11.79 -8.78
CA ALA A 314 -27.07 -11.13 -9.77
C ALA A 314 -26.28 -11.00 -11.08
N SER A 315 -26.14 -12.12 -11.79
CA SER A 315 -25.31 -12.20 -13.00
C SER A 315 -25.83 -11.24 -14.07
N SER A 316 -24.95 -10.35 -14.54
CA SER A 316 -25.20 -9.46 -15.65
C SER A 316 -24.00 -9.44 -16.59
N SER A 317 -24.25 -9.09 -17.85
CA SER A 317 -23.21 -8.89 -18.87
C SER A 317 -23.09 -7.42 -19.22
N GLU A 318 -22.89 -6.58 -18.21
CA GLU A 318 -22.90 -5.12 -18.33
C GLU A 318 -21.50 -4.53 -18.45
N TYR A 319 -20.48 -5.27 -18.00
CA TYR A 319 -19.13 -4.75 -17.85
C TYR A 319 -18.13 -5.41 -18.78
N ASP A 320 -17.23 -4.59 -19.31
CA ASP A 320 -16.21 -4.96 -20.29
C ASP A 320 -14.86 -5.32 -19.67
N GLY A 321 -14.00 -5.98 -20.45
CA GLY A 321 -12.62 -6.23 -20.06
C GLY A 321 -11.82 -4.94 -19.93
N PHE A 322 -11.63 -4.23 -21.04
CA PHE A 322 -11.07 -2.87 -21.09
C PHE A 322 -12.14 -1.88 -21.49
N HIS A 323 -12.58 -1.04 -20.57
CA HIS A 323 -13.55 0.02 -20.80
C HIS A 323 -12.84 1.38 -20.82
N VAL A 324 -12.67 1.94 -22.01
CA VAL A 324 -12.14 3.29 -22.21
C VAL A 324 -13.32 4.24 -22.19
N ALA A 325 -13.62 4.77 -21.00
CA ALA A 325 -14.74 5.67 -20.80
C ALA A 325 -14.48 7.03 -21.46
N TRP A 326 -13.26 7.54 -21.23
CA TRP A 326 -12.82 8.89 -21.59
C TRP A 326 -11.29 8.91 -21.71
N GLY A 327 -10.77 9.80 -22.56
CA GLY A 327 -9.34 10.04 -22.71
C GLY A 327 -8.86 9.92 -24.16
N SER A 328 -7.89 10.74 -24.52
CA SER A 328 -7.15 10.61 -25.78
C SER A 328 -5.79 9.99 -25.53
N TYR A 329 -5.16 9.43 -26.57
CA TYR A 329 -3.81 8.89 -26.50
C TYR A 329 -3.67 7.68 -25.55
N ILE A 330 -4.64 6.77 -25.60
CA ILE A 330 -4.60 5.49 -24.87
C ILE A 330 -3.99 4.41 -25.76
N GLN A 331 -3.00 3.70 -25.24
CA GLN A 331 -2.39 2.55 -25.91
C GLN A 331 -2.69 1.28 -25.13
N LEU A 332 -3.34 0.31 -25.77
CA LEU A 332 -3.57 -1.04 -25.28
C LEU A 332 -2.87 -2.00 -26.25
N VAL A 333 -1.65 -2.43 -25.93
CA VAL A 333 -0.80 -3.18 -26.88
C VAL A 333 -0.45 -4.57 -26.33
N GLY A 334 -0.76 -5.61 -27.10
CA GLY A 334 -0.63 -6.99 -26.65
C GLY A 334 -1.55 -7.33 -25.47
N CYS A 335 -2.62 -6.57 -25.27
CA CYS A 335 -3.58 -6.81 -24.20
C CYS A 335 -4.56 -7.92 -24.60
N SER A 336 -4.98 -8.73 -23.64
CA SER A 336 -5.94 -9.83 -23.88
C SER A 336 -7.16 -9.68 -22.99
N ALA A 337 -8.35 -9.88 -23.56
CA ALA A 337 -9.61 -9.80 -22.84
C ALA A 337 -10.48 -11.01 -23.11
N TYR A 338 -10.72 -11.84 -22.11
CA TYR A 338 -11.48 -13.07 -22.27
C TYR A 338 -12.33 -13.42 -21.06
N ASP A 339 -13.32 -14.27 -21.25
CA ASP A 339 -14.06 -14.89 -20.15
C ASP A 339 -13.81 -16.40 -20.18
N LYS A 340 -13.36 -16.96 -19.06
CA LYS A 340 -12.94 -18.36 -18.94
C LYS A 340 -14.11 -19.35 -18.81
N ASN A 341 -15.36 -18.87 -18.71
CA ASN A 341 -16.57 -19.68 -18.50
C ASN A 341 -16.39 -20.73 -17.39
N GLN A 342 -15.83 -20.30 -16.26
CA GLN A 342 -15.48 -21.21 -15.18
C GLN A 342 -16.71 -21.97 -14.71
N GLY A 343 -16.62 -23.31 -14.73
CA GLY A 343 -17.71 -24.18 -14.32
C GLY A 343 -18.95 -24.10 -15.21
N GLU A 344 -18.80 -23.74 -16.49
CA GLU A 344 -19.90 -23.66 -17.47
C GLU A 344 -21.00 -22.65 -17.09
N ARG A 345 -20.66 -21.60 -16.33
CA ARG A 345 -21.59 -20.55 -15.87
C ARG A 345 -22.17 -19.66 -16.98
N GLY A 346 -21.69 -19.83 -18.21
CA GLY A 346 -21.84 -18.89 -19.32
C GLY A 346 -20.79 -17.79 -19.29
N TYR A 347 -20.69 -17.03 -20.37
CA TYR A 347 -19.81 -15.86 -20.44
C TYR A 347 -20.53 -14.64 -19.85
N TRP A 348 -19.84 -13.79 -19.09
CA TRP A 348 -20.43 -12.59 -18.46
C TRP A 348 -19.67 -11.31 -18.86
N GLN A 349 -18.37 -11.37 -19.16
CA GLN A 349 -17.67 -10.20 -19.68
C GLN A 349 -18.31 -9.76 -21.00
N ARG A 350 -18.70 -8.48 -21.10
CA ARG A 350 -19.52 -7.97 -22.21
C ARG A 350 -18.74 -7.85 -23.51
N TYR A 351 -17.82 -6.90 -23.57
CA TYR A 351 -16.86 -6.77 -24.64
C TYR A 351 -15.45 -7.01 -24.12
N GLY A 352 -14.56 -7.46 -25.01
CA GLY A 352 -13.13 -7.47 -24.71
C GLY A 352 -12.61 -6.04 -24.53
N PHE A 353 -12.89 -5.19 -25.52
CA PHE A 353 -12.54 -3.77 -25.54
C PHE A 353 -13.79 -2.93 -25.81
N TYR A 354 -13.97 -1.84 -25.08
CA TYR A 354 -15.10 -0.94 -25.28
C TYR A 354 -14.64 0.51 -25.28
N LEU A 355 -14.98 1.25 -26.34
CA LEU A 355 -14.79 2.68 -26.42
C LEU A 355 -16.12 3.38 -26.11
N HIS A 356 -16.19 4.01 -24.95
CA HIS A 356 -17.35 4.81 -24.55
C HIS A 356 -17.21 6.23 -25.09
N GLY A 357 -18.32 6.86 -25.46
CA GLY A 357 -18.41 8.30 -25.60
C GLY A 357 -19.83 8.72 -25.92
N THR A 358 -20.02 10.02 -26.14
CA THR A 358 -21.24 10.61 -26.69
C THR A 358 -20.93 11.25 -28.05
N ALA A 359 -21.95 11.59 -28.84
CA ALA A 359 -21.73 12.25 -30.12
C ALA A 359 -20.87 13.52 -29.95
N GLY A 360 -19.75 13.59 -30.67
CA GLY A 360 -18.78 14.69 -30.58
C GLY A 360 -17.84 14.68 -29.36
N SER A 361 -17.96 13.70 -28.47
CA SER A 361 -17.07 13.56 -27.31
C SER A 361 -16.79 12.09 -27.01
N TYR A 362 -15.67 11.59 -27.54
CA TYR A 362 -15.28 10.19 -27.42
C TYR A 362 -13.75 10.03 -27.53
N PRO A 363 -13.19 8.87 -27.13
CA PRO A 363 -11.77 8.58 -27.21
C PRO A 363 -11.21 8.71 -28.63
N THR A 364 -10.14 9.49 -28.75
CA THR A 364 -9.42 9.74 -30.00
C THR A 364 -7.94 9.44 -29.84
N ARG A 365 -7.26 9.15 -30.95
CA ARG A 365 -5.83 8.82 -30.94
C ARG A 365 -5.51 7.59 -30.07
N CYS A 366 -6.45 6.64 -30.03
CA CYS A 366 -6.26 5.38 -29.31
C CYS A 366 -5.60 4.34 -30.21
N GLN A 367 -4.71 3.54 -29.65
CA GLN A 367 -4.10 2.38 -30.30
C GLN A 367 -4.49 1.14 -29.52
N ILE A 368 -5.23 0.22 -30.16
CA ILE A 368 -5.63 -1.05 -29.56
C ILE A 368 -5.13 -2.17 -30.46
N LEU A 369 -4.16 -2.93 -29.96
CA LEU A 369 -3.67 -4.16 -30.57
C LEU A 369 -3.81 -5.26 -29.52
N GLY A 370 -4.76 -6.16 -29.69
CA GLY A 370 -5.07 -7.15 -28.65
C GLY A 370 -5.79 -8.39 -29.15
N THR A 371 -6.13 -9.25 -28.20
CA THR A 371 -6.89 -10.48 -28.44
C THR A 371 -8.15 -10.46 -27.59
N ALA A 372 -9.28 -10.86 -28.16
CA ALA A 372 -10.51 -10.99 -27.42
C ALA A 372 -11.22 -12.32 -27.74
N LEU A 373 -11.54 -13.07 -26.69
CA LEU A 373 -12.16 -14.39 -26.82
C LEU A 373 -13.36 -14.46 -25.87
N ASP A 374 -14.43 -15.13 -26.29
CA ASP A 374 -15.46 -15.58 -25.35
C ASP A 374 -16.15 -14.47 -24.54
N ASN A 375 -16.21 -13.26 -25.10
CA ASN A 375 -16.97 -12.14 -24.55
C ASN A 375 -18.40 -12.16 -25.11
N THR A 376 -19.40 -11.89 -24.28
CA THR A 376 -20.82 -12.10 -24.63
C THR A 376 -21.31 -11.29 -25.82
N ALA A 377 -20.87 -10.04 -25.95
CA ALA A 377 -21.31 -9.13 -27.01
C ALA A 377 -20.27 -9.00 -28.14
N GLY A 378 -19.01 -9.34 -27.88
CA GLY A 378 -17.98 -9.47 -28.91
C GLY A 378 -16.60 -8.93 -28.50
N ALA A 379 -15.70 -8.92 -29.47
CA ALA A 379 -14.32 -8.46 -29.27
C ALA A 379 -14.24 -6.96 -28.96
N ILE A 380 -15.03 -6.14 -29.66
CA ILE A 380 -15.06 -4.69 -29.52
C ILE A 380 -16.48 -4.12 -29.55
N GLY A 381 -16.73 -3.09 -28.74
CA GLY A 381 -17.94 -2.29 -28.77
C GLY A 381 -17.64 -0.78 -28.78
N TYR A 382 -18.60 -0.02 -29.31
CA TYR A 382 -18.55 1.44 -29.43
C TYR A 382 -19.86 2.04 -28.91
N ALA A 383 -19.79 3.11 -28.13
CA ALA A 383 -21.00 3.74 -27.57
C ALA A 383 -21.80 4.58 -28.58
N VAL A 384 -21.17 5.07 -29.65
CA VAL A 384 -21.84 5.84 -30.70
C VAL A 384 -21.47 5.32 -32.08
N SER A 385 -22.43 5.35 -32.99
CA SER A 385 -22.22 4.98 -34.40
C SER A 385 -21.24 5.93 -35.07
N GLY A 386 -20.38 5.40 -35.94
CA GLY A 386 -19.34 6.13 -36.64
C GLY A 386 -18.01 6.22 -35.87
N MET A 387 -17.98 5.89 -34.57
CA MET A 387 -16.73 5.87 -33.79
C MET A 387 -15.77 4.79 -34.30
N GLU A 388 -16.30 3.69 -34.85
CA GLU A 388 -15.57 2.65 -35.53
C GLU A 388 -14.79 3.14 -36.76
N GLN A 389 -15.13 4.33 -37.28
CA GLN A 389 -14.47 4.98 -38.41
C GLN A 389 -13.60 6.18 -37.98
N GLU A 390 -13.44 6.45 -36.68
CA GLU A 390 -12.63 7.56 -36.18
C GLU A 390 -11.18 7.44 -36.68
N PRO A 391 -10.72 8.30 -37.62
CA PRO A 391 -9.46 8.10 -38.34
C PRO A 391 -8.23 8.27 -37.45
N THR A 392 -8.38 8.90 -36.28
CA THR A 392 -7.29 9.00 -35.32
C THR A 392 -7.07 7.73 -34.51
N ASN A 393 -8.05 6.82 -34.48
CA ASN A 393 -7.94 5.55 -33.76
C ASN A 393 -7.35 4.46 -34.66
N TRP A 394 -6.49 3.60 -34.09
CA TRP A 394 -5.92 2.45 -34.78
C TRP A 394 -6.19 1.18 -33.98
N ILE A 395 -7.07 0.33 -34.50
CA ILE A 395 -7.63 -0.81 -33.76
C ILE A 395 -7.46 -2.09 -34.58
N GLN A 396 -6.84 -3.09 -33.99
CA GLN A 396 -6.70 -4.43 -34.53
C GLN A 396 -6.87 -5.45 -33.39
N ILE A 397 -7.94 -6.25 -33.47
CA ILE A 397 -8.27 -7.25 -32.46
C ILE A 397 -8.42 -8.61 -33.15
N GLN A 398 -7.75 -9.62 -32.59
CA GLN A 398 -7.88 -11.02 -33.02
C GLN A 398 -8.82 -11.80 -32.12
#